data_AF-A0A1Y2VDF8-F1
#
_entry.id   AF-A0A1Y2VDF8-F1
#
_cell.length_a   1.000
_cell.length_b   1.000
_cell.length_c   1.000
_cell.angle_alpha   90.00
_cell.angle_beta   90.00
_cell.angle_gamma   90.00
#
_symmetry.space_group_name_H-M   'P 1'
#
loop_
_entity.id
_entity.type
_entity.pdbx_description
1 polymer ?
#
loop_
_entity_poly.entity_id
_entity_poly.type
_entity_poly.pdbx_seq_one_letter_code
_entity_poly.pdbx_strand_id
1 'polypeptide(L)'
;MNGPPHPYYMHGPVLNGTGGPHVGPGRAWPMSIITSLLTSDDDSEIVAGLQMLVSSTDGLGLIHESVNTFDETVWTREWFSWANGLFGEMLLDLRDRKPHLLETSFQ
;
A
#
# COMPACT_ATOMS: atom_id res chain seq x y z
N MET A 1 -25.10 -0.73 7.71
CA MET A 1 -24.77 -1.85 8.62
C MET A 1 -23.38 -1.58 9.17
N ASN A 2 -23.23 -1.36 10.48
CA ASN A 2 -21.91 -1.13 11.08
C ASN A 2 -21.50 -2.42 11.80
N GLY A 3 -20.78 -3.28 11.09
CA GLY A 3 -20.10 -4.43 11.70
C GLY A 3 -18.97 -3.97 12.62
N PRO A 4 -18.42 -4.87 13.46
CA PRO A 4 -17.25 -4.54 14.27
C PRO A 4 -16.08 -4.10 13.37
N PRO A 5 -15.26 -3.12 13.80
CA PRO A 5 -14.11 -2.66 13.02
C PRO A 5 -13.17 -3.83 12.72
N HIS A 6 -12.59 -3.83 11.52
CA HIS A 6 -11.70 -4.89 11.08
C HIS A 6 -10.48 -4.96 12.02
N PRO A 7 -10.28 -6.07 12.75
CA PRO A 7 -9.31 -6.13 13.86
C PRO A 7 -7.85 -6.05 13.40
N TYR A 8 -7.59 -6.24 12.11
CA TYR A 8 -6.27 -6.14 11.51
C TYR A 8 -6.11 -4.91 10.61
N TYR A 9 -7.05 -3.96 10.66
CA TYR A 9 -6.82 -2.67 10.01
C TYR A 9 -5.89 -1.84 10.90
N MET A 10 -4.71 -1.55 10.39
CA MET A 10 -3.68 -0.81 11.11
C MET A 10 -3.69 0.64 10.67
N HIS A 11 -3.47 1.54 11.61
CA HIS A 11 -3.40 2.98 11.37
C HIS A 11 -2.10 3.56 11.91
N GLY A 12 -1.52 4.52 11.20
CA GLY A 12 -0.32 5.25 11.58
C GLY A 12 0.09 6.28 10.53
N PRO A 13 1.14 7.07 10.83
CA PRO A 13 1.59 8.15 9.95
C PRO A 13 2.24 7.68 8.64
N VAL A 14 2.80 6.47 8.61
CA VAL A 14 3.54 5.96 7.45
C VAL A 14 2.62 5.31 6.43
N LEU A 15 1.78 4.38 6.90
CA LEU A 15 0.95 3.55 6.03
C LEU A 15 -0.29 3.06 6.79
N ASN A 16 -1.43 3.10 6.12
CA ASN A 16 -2.74 2.71 6.64
C ASN A 16 -3.32 1.60 5.79
N GLY A 17 -3.58 0.44 6.39
CA GLY A 17 -4.02 -0.71 5.63
C GLY A 17 -4.19 -1.97 6.47
N THR A 18 -4.64 -3.03 5.80
CA THR A 18 -4.86 -4.32 6.44
C THR A 18 -3.54 -5.09 6.58
N GLY A 19 -3.30 -5.61 7.78
CA GLY A 19 -2.26 -6.61 8.06
C GLY A 19 -2.89 -7.97 8.41
N GLY A 20 -2.25 -8.67 9.34
CA GLY A 20 -2.76 -9.95 9.82
C GLY A 20 -1.98 -10.51 11.01
N PRO A 21 -2.45 -11.63 11.60
CA PRO A 21 -1.79 -12.24 12.75
C PRO A 21 -0.40 -12.82 12.44
N HIS A 22 -0.07 -13.00 11.15
CA HIS A 22 1.20 -13.57 10.72
C HIS A 22 2.41 -12.73 11.11
N VAL A 23 2.32 -11.40 10.97
CA VAL A 23 3.39 -10.46 11.34
C VAL A 23 3.10 -9.80 12.70
N GLY A 24 1.83 -9.68 13.07
CA GLY A 24 1.40 -9.09 14.34
C GLY A 24 0.85 -7.67 14.21
N PRO A 25 0.46 -7.04 15.34
CA PRO A 25 -0.16 -5.72 15.35
C PRO A 25 0.81 -4.61 14.94
N GLY A 26 0.27 -3.50 14.40
CA GLY A 26 1.06 -2.33 13.98
C GLY A 26 1.83 -2.53 12.66
N ARG A 27 1.60 -3.65 11.97
CA ARG A 27 2.24 -4.01 10.70
C ARG A 27 1.17 -4.15 9.62
N ALA A 28 1.16 -3.24 8.67
CA ALA A 28 0.25 -3.28 7.55
C ALA A 28 0.93 -3.90 6.33
N TRP A 29 0.16 -4.54 5.46
CA TRP A 29 0.66 -5.11 4.21
C TRP A 29 0.41 -4.14 3.06
N PRO A 30 1.46 -3.64 2.38
CA PRO A 30 1.30 -2.81 1.19
C PRO A 30 0.37 -3.42 0.13
N MET A 31 0.35 -4.75 0.02
CA MET A 31 -0.57 -5.49 -0.86
C MET A 31 -2.05 -5.19 -0.61
N SER A 32 -2.45 -4.92 0.63
CA SER A 32 -3.84 -4.57 0.95
C SER A 32 -4.24 -3.22 0.34
N ILE A 33 -3.32 -2.26 0.32
CA ILE A 33 -3.52 -0.97 -0.33
C ILE A 33 -3.57 -1.17 -1.84
N ILE A 34 -2.59 -1.89 -2.42
CA ILE A 34 -2.56 -2.18 -3.87
C ILE A 34 -3.90 -2.80 -4.33
N THR A 35 -4.41 -3.76 -3.55
CA THR A 35 -5.71 -4.40 -3.84
C THR A 35 -6.87 -3.40 -3.74
N SER A 36 -6.88 -2.50 -2.76
CA SER A 36 -7.87 -1.42 -2.66
C SER A 36 -7.84 -0.54 -3.92
N LEU A 37 -6.64 -0.14 -4.35
CA LEU A 37 -6.45 0.76 -5.50
C LEU A 37 -6.87 0.11 -6.82
N LEU A 38 -6.60 -1.19 -7.00
CA LEU A 38 -7.10 -1.96 -8.14
C LEU A 38 -8.64 -1.95 -8.23
N THR A 39 -9.33 -1.81 -7.09
CA THR A 39 -10.80 -1.85 -6.99
C THR A 39 -11.45 -0.48 -6.79
N SER A 40 -10.67 0.60 -6.70
CA SER A 40 -11.20 1.93 -6.43
C SER A 40 -11.45 2.73 -7.71
N ASP A 41 -12.53 3.51 -7.68
CA ASP A 41 -12.85 4.52 -8.68
C ASP A 41 -12.61 5.96 -8.17
N ASP A 42 -12.26 6.13 -6.89
CA ASP A 42 -12.00 7.43 -6.27
C ASP A 42 -10.54 7.86 -6.50
N ASP A 43 -10.35 8.87 -7.34
CA ASP A 43 -9.04 9.44 -7.66
C ASP A 43 -8.28 9.90 -6.40
N SER A 44 -8.98 10.40 -5.38
CA SER A 44 -8.35 10.88 -4.15
C SER A 44 -7.82 9.73 -3.30
N GLU A 45 -8.57 8.62 -3.23
CA GLU A 45 -8.13 7.40 -2.56
C GLU A 45 -6.89 6.82 -3.27
N ILE A 46 -6.92 6.78 -4.60
CA ILE A 46 -5.81 6.28 -5.42
C ILE A 46 -4.55 7.09 -5.21
N VAL A 47 -4.64 8.42 -5.29
CA VAL A 47 -3.48 9.31 -5.10
C VAL A 47 -2.91 9.15 -3.69
N ALA A 48 -3.76 9.12 -2.66
CA ALA A 48 -3.31 8.91 -1.28
C ALA A 48 -2.66 7.54 -1.07
N GLY A 49 -3.21 6.47 -1.68
CA GLY A 49 -2.64 5.13 -1.62
C GLY A 49 -1.31 5.02 -2.35
N LEU A 50 -1.19 5.59 -3.55
CA LEU A 50 0.07 5.66 -4.29
C LEU A 50 1.15 6.38 -3.47
N GLN A 51 0.80 7.53 -2.87
CA GLN A 51 1.70 8.28 -2.00
C GLN A 51 2.18 7.43 -0.81
N MET A 52 1.27 6.73 -0.11
CA MET A 52 1.66 5.83 0.99
C MET A 52 2.63 4.74 0.51
N LEU A 53 2.35 4.09 -0.61
CA LEU A 53 3.17 2.99 -1.14
C LEU A 53 4.58 3.45 -1.51
N VAL A 54 4.72 4.59 -2.20
CA VAL A 54 6.05 5.09 -2.62
C VAL A 54 6.86 5.64 -1.45
N SER A 55 6.20 6.23 -0.45
CA SER A 55 6.86 6.76 0.75
C SER A 55 7.27 5.68 1.75
N SER A 56 6.71 4.46 1.67
CA SER A 56 6.97 3.38 2.63
C SER A 56 8.04 2.37 2.17
N THR A 57 8.90 2.74 1.23
CA THR A 57 9.86 1.82 0.59
C THR A 57 11.22 1.75 1.30
N ASP A 58 11.45 2.59 2.31
CA ASP A 58 12.76 2.75 2.98
C ASP A 58 13.90 3.06 1.99
N GLY A 59 13.58 3.85 0.95
CA GLY A 59 14.52 4.24 -0.10
C GLY A 59 14.91 3.13 -1.09
N LEU A 60 14.41 1.91 -0.92
CA LEU A 60 14.76 0.76 -1.79
C LEU A 60 13.99 0.74 -3.11
N GLY A 61 12.87 1.48 -3.20
CA GLY A 61 12.00 1.47 -4.39
C GLY A 61 11.31 0.13 -4.64
N LEU A 62 11.24 -0.74 -3.62
CA LEU A 62 10.59 -2.04 -3.67
C LEU A 62 9.40 -2.08 -2.69
N ILE A 63 8.46 -2.97 -2.96
CA ILE A 63 7.32 -3.24 -2.09
C ILE A 63 7.67 -4.38 -1.11
N HIS A 64 7.63 -4.05 0.18
CA HIS A 64 7.83 -4.98 1.29
C HIS A 64 6.59 -5.84 1.55
N GLU A 65 6.75 -6.96 2.27
CA GLU A 65 5.61 -7.77 2.74
C GLU A 65 4.77 -7.03 3.76
N SER A 66 5.44 -6.43 4.74
CA SER A 66 4.79 -5.59 5.75
C SER A 66 5.66 -4.39 6.09
N VAL A 67 5.02 -3.32 6.52
CA VAL A 67 5.67 -2.10 7.01
C VAL A 67 5.04 -1.72 8.35
N ASN A 68 5.86 -1.27 9.30
CA ASN A 68 5.35 -0.71 10.55
C ASN A 68 4.64 0.61 10.27
N THR A 69 3.42 0.76 10.76
CA THR A 69 2.60 1.95 10.45
C THR A 69 3.15 3.26 11.05
N PHE A 70 4.12 3.17 11.96
CA PHE A 70 4.78 4.32 12.59
C PHE A 70 6.25 4.51 12.19
N ASP A 71 6.87 3.57 11.48
CA ASP A 71 8.29 3.61 11.13
C ASP A 71 8.55 2.83 9.84
N GLU A 72 8.76 3.53 8.73
CA GLU A 72 9.00 2.94 7.41
C GLU A 72 10.29 2.14 7.32
N THR A 73 11.25 2.35 8.22
CA THR A 73 12.52 1.61 8.25
C THR A 73 12.36 0.20 8.83
N VAL A 74 11.19 -0.10 9.40
CA VAL A 74 10.88 -1.40 9.99
C VAL A 74 9.89 -2.14 9.11
N TRP A 75 10.43 -2.99 8.24
CA TRP A 75 9.68 -3.80 7.28
C TRP A 75 10.05 -5.29 7.35
N THR A 76 9.28 -6.13 6.66
CA THR A 76 9.63 -7.55 6.44
C THR A 76 9.80 -7.85 4.96
N ARG A 77 10.78 -8.71 4.65
CA ARG A 77 11.16 -9.18 3.31
C ARG A 77 11.57 -8.06 2.36
N GLU A 78 12.88 -7.83 2.27
CA GLU A 78 13.50 -6.83 1.39
C GLU A 78 13.16 -7.04 -0.09
N TRP A 79 12.99 -8.30 -0.51
CA TRP A 79 12.65 -8.67 -1.87
C TRP A 79 11.43 -9.59 -1.87
N PHE A 80 10.27 -9.03 -2.20
CA PHE A 80 9.04 -9.78 -2.36
C PHE A 80 8.51 -9.66 -3.80
N SER A 81 8.96 -10.56 -4.66
CA SER A 81 8.68 -10.53 -6.11
C SER A 81 7.20 -10.47 -6.45
N TRP A 82 6.35 -11.18 -5.67
CA TRP A 82 4.91 -11.15 -5.87
C TRP A 82 4.31 -9.77 -5.58
N ALA A 83 4.67 -9.14 -4.46
CA ALA A 83 4.19 -7.81 -4.13
C ALA A 83 4.65 -6.74 -5.14
N ASN A 84 5.91 -6.84 -5.60
CA ASN A 84 6.44 -6.00 -6.68
C ASN A 84 5.67 -6.20 -8.00
N GLY A 85 5.36 -7.46 -8.35
CA GLY A 85 4.56 -7.79 -9.53
C GLY A 85 3.14 -7.21 -9.46
N LEU A 86 2.49 -7.34 -8.30
CA LEU A 86 1.14 -6.80 -8.09
C LEU A 86 1.12 -5.26 -8.15
N PHE A 87 2.16 -4.59 -7.63
CA PHE A 87 2.31 -3.16 -7.79
C PHE A 87 2.48 -2.74 -9.26
N GLY A 88 3.29 -3.48 -10.03
CA GLY A 88 3.42 -3.28 -11.47
C GLY A 88 2.10 -3.48 -12.23
N GLU A 89 1.34 -4.52 -11.88
CA GLU A 89 0.01 -4.78 -12.45
C GLU A 89 -0.95 -3.61 -12.19
N MET A 90 -1.00 -3.11 -10.95
CA MET A 90 -1.80 -1.93 -10.59
C MET A 90 -1.38 -0.69 -11.39
N LEU A 91 -0.08 -0.43 -11.58
CA LEU A 91 0.35 0.73 -12.37
C LEU A 91 -0.07 0.62 -13.84
N LEU A 92 0.02 -0.57 -14.45
CA LEU A 92 -0.42 -0.79 -15.84
C LEU A 92 -1.92 -0.59 -15.99
N ASP A 93 -2.68 -1.09 -15.03
CA ASP A 93 -4.13 -0.97 -14.96
C ASP A 93 -4.58 0.50 -14.76
N LEU A 94 -3.94 1.24 -13.86
CA LEU A 94 -4.18 2.69 -13.68
C LEU A 94 -3.79 3.49 -14.92
N ARG A 95 -2.70 3.13 -15.61
CA ARG A 95 -2.32 3.77 -16.89
C ARG A 95 -3.44 3.64 -17.90
N ASP A 96 -4.11 2.50 -17.98
CA ASP A 96 -5.14 2.25 -18.97
C ASP A 96 -6.49 2.91 -18.59
N ARG A 97 -6.82 2.99 -17.29
CA ARG A 97 -8.11 3.52 -16.81
C ARG A 97 -8.11 4.98 -16.35
N LYS A 98 -7.00 5.45 -15.76
CA LYS A 98 -6.86 6.76 -15.10
C LYS A 98 -5.43 7.34 -15.31
N PRO A 99 -4.97 7.49 -16.56
CA PRO A 99 -3.58 7.87 -16.86
C PRO A 99 -3.13 9.19 -16.22
N HIS A 100 -4.05 10.16 -16.06
CA HIS A 100 -3.77 11.47 -15.46
C HIS A 100 -3.28 11.37 -14.00
N LEU A 101 -3.61 10.29 -13.28
CA LEU A 101 -3.14 10.09 -11.92
C LEU A 101 -1.64 9.78 -11.86
N LEU A 102 -1.10 9.14 -12.90
CA LEU A 102 0.32 8.77 -12.99
C LEU A 102 1.22 9.93 -13.44
N GLU A 103 0.64 11.06 -13.84
CA GLU A 103 1.37 12.30 -14.12
C GLU A 103 1.74 13.06 -12.82
N THR A 104 1.17 12.66 -11.69
CA THR A 104 1.42 13.26 -10.38
C THR A 104 2.80 12.88 -9.87
N SER A 105 3.64 13.87 -9.52
CA SER A 105 4.89 13.62 -8.80
C SER A 105 4.63 13.56 -7.30
N PHE A 106 5.17 12.51 -6.68
CA PHE A 106 5.17 12.33 -5.23
C PHE A 106 6.54 12.61 -4.60
N GLN A 107 7.51 13.05 -5.42
CA GLN A 107 8.87 13.45 -5.06
C GLN A 107 9.23 14.81 -5.64
#